data_AF-A0A7S2XT68-F1
#
_entry.id   AF-A0A7S2XT68-F1
#
_cell.length_a   1.000
_cell.length_b   1.000
_cell.length_c   1.000
_cell.angle_alpha   90.00
_cell.angle_beta   90.00
_cell.angle_gamma   90.00
#
_symmetry.space_group_name_H-M   'P 1'
#
loop_
_entity.id
_entity.type
_entity.pdbx_description
1 polymer ?
#
loop_
_entity_poly.entity_id
_entity_poly.type
_entity_poly.pdbx_seq_one_letter_code
_entity_poly.pdbx_strand_id
1 'polypeptide(L)'
;MSEEVASGARTKERWSTKLLRSIMPKRKEKERWNSRLSFILASMGAAIGFGNVWRFPQLAYQYGGGAFFIPYLLALFFIGIPILVLEISLGQVYQMGDAGAFGSIHKRLTGIGVGSILCAYLLICYYVPLISWVANAFFDSFGSVFPWDGLTGSEASNYF
;
A
#
# COMPACT_ATOMS: atom_id res chain seq x y z
N MET A 1 -42.66 48.10 10.08
CA MET A 1 -41.75 48.18 8.91
C MET A 1 -40.42 47.46 9.14
N SER A 2 -39.82 47.54 10.34
CA SER A 2 -38.54 46.88 10.64
C SER A 2 -38.60 45.33 10.76
N GLU A 3 -39.73 44.77 11.19
CA GLU A 3 -39.89 43.31 11.36
C GLU A 3 -40.10 42.55 10.04
N GLU A 4 -40.80 43.13 9.07
CA GLU A 4 -40.98 42.51 7.73
C GLU A 4 -39.66 42.46 6.94
N VAL A 5 -38.83 43.49 7.07
CA VAL A 5 -37.49 43.52 6.45
C VAL A 5 -36.59 42.44 7.07
N ALA A 6 -36.66 42.25 8.40
CA ALA A 6 -35.94 41.19 9.10
C ALA A 6 -36.45 39.77 8.76
N SER A 7 -37.75 39.62 8.49
CA SER A 7 -38.36 38.37 8.01
C SER A 7 -37.86 38.02 6.60
N GLY A 8 -37.95 38.97 5.65
CA GLY A 8 -37.51 38.77 4.27
C GLY A 8 -36.02 38.45 4.13
N ALA A 9 -35.16 39.07 4.96
CA ALA A 9 -33.73 38.76 5.01
C ALA A 9 -33.46 37.31 5.45
N ARG A 10 -34.17 36.85 6.48
CA ARG A 10 -34.04 35.48 7.02
C ARG A 10 -34.46 34.40 6.02
N THR A 11 -35.47 34.70 5.21
CA THR A 11 -35.95 33.79 4.17
C THR A 11 -34.96 33.68 3.02
N LYS A 12 -34.38 34.80 2.56
CA LYS A 12 -33.36 34.80 1.48
C LYS A 12 -32.10 34.01 1.86
N GLU A 13 -31.60 34.14 3.09
CA GLU A 13 -30.45 33.36 3.58
C GLU A 13 -30.76 31.86 3.63
N ARG A 14 -31.98 31.49 4.02
CA ARG A 14 -32.44 30.10 4.06
C ARG A 14 -32.56 29.48 2.67
N TRP A 15 -33.04 30.23 1.68
CA TRP A 15 -33.07 29.76 0.29
C TRP A 15 -31.68 29.67 -0.31
N SER A 16 -30.81 30.66 -0.06
CA SER A 16 -29.43 30.67 -0.54
C SER A 16 -28.62 29.49 0.00
N THR A 17 -28.65 29.23 1.31
CA THR A 17 -27.94 28.08 1.92
C THR A 17 -28.47 26.73 1.43
N LYS A 18 -29.77 26.62 1.16
CA LYS A 18 -30.39 25.39 0.64
C LYS A 18 -30.05 25.14 -0.83
N LEU A 19 -30.05 26.19 -1.65
CA LEU A 19 -29.58 26.17 -3.04
C LEU A 19 -28.09 25.86 -3.10
N LEU A 20 -27.26 26.59 -2.34
CA LEU A 20 -25.81 26.34 -2.27
C LEU A 20 -25.52 24.88 -1.87
N ARG A 21 -26.25 24.32 -0.91
CA ARG A 21 -26.10 22.92 -0.51
C ARG A 21 -26.58 21.91 -1.58
N SER A 22 -27.52 22.28 -2.46
CA SER A 22 -27.97 21.41 -3.56
C SER A 22 -27.09 21.50 -4.80
N ILE A 23 -26.45 22.66 -5.04
CA ILE A 23 -25.55 22.89 -6.18
C ILE A 23 -24.12 22.43 -5.85
N MET A 24 -23.71 22.52 -4.58
CA MET A 24 -22.41 22.01 -4.16
C MET A 24 -22.37 20.48 -4.30
N PRO A 25 -21.36 19.92 -4.99
CA PRO A 25 -21.20 18.48 -5.05
C PRO A 25 -21.05 17.94 -3.63
N LYS A 26 -21.85 16.94 -3.26
CA LYS A 26 -21.67 16.24 -1.98
C LYS A 26 -20.22 15.77 -1.91
N ARG A 27 -19.49 16.16 -0.86
CA ARG A 27 -18.15 15.62 -0.60
C ARG A 27 -18.29 14.09 -0.55
N LYS A 28 -17.61 13.40 -1.47
CA LYS A 28 -17.57 11.93 -1.47
C LYS A 28 -16.98 11.51 -0.13
N GLU A 29 -17.79 10.81 0.66
CA GLU A 29 -17.35 10.29 1.95
C GLU A 29 -16.23 9.27 1.70
N LYS A 30 -15.11 9.39 2.40
CA LYS A 30 -13.97 8.48 2.22
C LYS A 30 -14.32 7.13 2.84
N GLU A 31 -14.06 6.04 2.11
CA GLU A 31 -14.24 4.69 2.63
C GLU A 31 -13.39 4.48 3.88
N ARG A 32 -13.94 3.76 4.86
CA ARG A 32 -13.30 3.49 6.15
C ARG A 32 -13.22 1.98 6.36
N TRP A 33 -12.18 1.55 7.05
CA TRP A 33 -12.05 0.16 7.48
C TRP A 33 -13.14 -0.20 8.48
N ASN A 34 -13.75 -1.38 8.31
CA ASN A 34 -14.77 -1.90 9.23
C ASN A 34 -14.22 -2.15 10.64
N SER A 35 -12.94 -2.51 10.77
CA SER A 35 -12.29 -2.73 12.06
C SER A 35 -10.79 -2.38 12.02
N ARG A 36 -10.23 -2.08 13.21
CA ARG A 36 -8.78 -1.86 13.38
C ARG A 36 -7.97 -3.11 13.07
N LEU A 37 -8.50 -4.29 13.42
CA LEU A 37 -7.86 -5.57 13.13
C LEU A 37 -7.77 -5.83 11.63
N SER A 38 -8.82 -5.53 10.88
CA SER A 38 -8.82 -5.66 9.41
C SER A 38 -7.72 -4.80 8.77
N PHE A 39 -7.52 -3.58 9.28
CA PHE A 39 -6.43 -2.71 8.83
C PHE A 39 -5.05 -3.28 9.15
N ILE A 40 -4.84 -3.77 10.37
CA ILE A 40 -3.56 -4.37 10.79
C ILE A 40 -3.25 -5.61 9.97
N LEU A 41 -4.23 -6.51 9.79
CA LEU A 41 -4.06 -7.73 9.00
C LEU A 41 -3.77 -7.42 7.53
N ALA A 42 -4.47 -6.47 6.92
CA ALA A 42 -4.18 -6.01 5.55
C ALA A 42 -2.75 -5.45 5.44
N SER A 43 -2.32 -4.66 6.43
CA SER A 43 -0.96 -4.08 6.47
C SER A 43 0.12 -5.15 6.66
N MET A 44 -0.12 -6.15 7.50
CA MET A 44 0.80 -7.29 7.68
C MET A 44 0.92 -8.12 6.41
N GLY A 45 -0.20 -8.36 5.72
CA GLY A 45 -0.20 -9.06 4.43
C GLY A 45 0.58 -8.31 3.35
N ALA A 46 0.55 -6.98 3.36
CA ALA A 46 1.37 -6.16 2.46
C ALA A 46 2.86 -6.16 2.82
N ALA A 47 3.21 -6.31 4.11
CA ALA A 47 4.60 -6.31 4.58
C ALA A 47 5.31 -7.66 4.40
N ILE A 48 4.57 -8.77 4.45
CA ILE A 48 5.13 -10.12 4.29
C ILE A 48 5.10 -10.48 2.80
N GLY A 49 6.27 -10.49 2.17
CA GLY A 49 6.40 -10.83 0.75
C GLY A 49 7.36 -12.00 0.50
N PHE A 50 7.39 -12.44 -0.76
CA PHE A 50 8.31 -13.49 -1.24
C PHE A 50 9.76 -13.21 -0.82
N GLY A 51 10.20 -11.94 -0.84
CA GLY A 51 11.54 -11.53 -0.42
C GLY A 51 11.97 -12.03 0.96
N ASN A 52 11.03 -12.18 1.90
CA ASN A 52 11.34 -12.70 3.24
C ASN A 52 11.66 -14.20 3.22
N VAL A 53 11.18 -14.94 2.22
CA VAL A 53 11.33 -16.39 2.09
C VAL A 53 12.63 -16.76 1.36
N TRP A 54 12.99 -16.06 0.28
CA TRP A 54 14.16 -16.42 -0.53
C TRP A 54 15.35 -15.48 -0.32
N ARG A 55 15.10 -14.16 -0.36
CA ARG A 55 16.17 -13.15 -0.36
C ARG A 55 16.76 -12.97 1.03
N PHE A 56 15.91 -12.88 2.05
CA PHE A 56 16.38 -12.69 3.43
C PHE A 56 17.31 -13.81 3.91
N PRO A 57 16.98 -15.11 3.76
CA PRO A 57 17.89 -16.19 4.16
C PRO A 57 19.19 -16.19 3.34
N GLN A 58 19.12 -15.88 2.04
CA GLN A 58 20.30 -15.78 1.18
C GLN A 58 21.27 -14.69 1.69
N LEU A 59 20.77 -13.49 2.01
CA LEU A 59 21.62 -12.43 2.59
C LEU A 59 22.15 -12.83 3.96
N ALA A 60 21.29 -13.35 4.85
CA ALA A 60 21.73 -13.76 6.17
C ALA A 60 22.87 -14.77 6.07
N TYR A 61 22.76 -15.78 5.20
CA TYR A 61 23.82 -16.76 4.98
C TYR A 61 25.11 -16.13 4.44
N GLN A 62 25.03 -15.25 3.45
CA GLN A 62 26.19 -14.60 2.84
C GLN A 62 26.93 -13.64 3.80
N TYR A 63 26.20 -12.97 4.70
CA TYR A 63 26.74 -11.95 5.59
C TYR A 63 26.95 -12.44 7.03
N GLY A 64 27.37 -13.70 7.21
CA GLY A 64 27.80 -14.24 8.51
C GLY A 64 26.69 -14.91 9.33
N GLY A 65 25.63 -15.37 8.67
CA GLY A 65 24.53 -16.14 9.27
C GLY A 65 23.85 -15.39 10.41
N GLY A 66 24.01 -15.89 11.63
CA GLY A 66 23.46 -15.29 12.84
C GLY A 66 23.98 -13.87 13.14
N ALA A 67 25.20 -13.53 12.72
CA ALA A 67 25.76 -12.20 12.97
C ALA A 67 25.05 -11.09 12.18
N PHE A 68 24.42 -11.43 11.05
CA PHE A 68 23.66 -10.50 10.21
C PHE A 68 22.46 -9.87 10.97
N PHE A 69 21.94 -10.56 11.99
CA PHE A 69 20.79 -10.05 12.75
C PHE A 69 21.12 -8.78 13.55
N ILE A 70 22.38 -8.58 13.96
CA ILE A 70 22.77 -7.39 14.74
C ILE A 70 22.54 -6.10 13.92
N PRO A 71 23.18 -5.91 12.75
CA PRO A 71 22.93 -4.72 11.93
C PRO A 71 21.50 -4.68 11.39
N TYR A 72 20.88 -5.83 11.11
CA TYR A 72 19.49 -5.90 10.64
C TYR A 72 18.50 -5.33 11.68
N LEU A 73 18.59 -5.75 12.94
CA LEU A 73 17.71 -5.27 14.00
C LEU A 73 17.95 -3.80 14.35
N LEU A 74 19.21 -3.34 14.29
CA LEU A 74 19.54 -1.93 14.46
C LEU A 74 18.91 -1.09 13.34
N ALA A 75 19.07 -1.49 12.08
CA ALA A 75 18.45 -0.81 10.95
C ALA A 75 16.91 -0.83 11.04
N LEU A 76 16.32 -1.94 11.48
CA LEU A 76 14.88 -2.05 11.69
C LEU A 76 14.39 -1.05 12.75
N PHE A 77 15.08 -0.95 13.88
CA PHE A 77 14.67 -0.08 14.99
C PHE A 77 14.89 1.40 14.67
N PHE A 78 16.03 1.77 14.08
CA PHE A 78 16.38 3.17 13.82
C PHE A 78 15.84 3.73 12.51
N ILE A 79 15.58 2.88 11.51
CA ILE A 79 15.16 3.32 10.17
C ILE A 79 13.77 2.76 9.85
N GLY A 80 13.58 1.45 9.98
CA GLY A 80 12.33 0.79 9.61
C GLY A 80 11.11 1.29 10.40
N ILE A 81 11.14 1.20 11.73
CA ILE A 81 10.03 1.61 12.59
C ILE A 81 9.70 3.11 12.44
N PRO A 82 10.68 4.03 12.50
CA PRO A 82 10.39 5.46 12.34
C PRO A 82 9.77 5.81 10.98
N ILE A 83 10.26 5.21 9.89
CA ILE A 83 9.69 5.43 8.54
C ILE A 83 8.25 4.90 8.47
N LEU A 84 7.99 3.71 8.99
CA LEU A 84 6.65 3.13 8.99
C LEU A 84 5.65 4.00 9.77
N VAL A 85 6.04 4.48 10.96
CA VAL A 85 5.22 5.38 11.75
C VAL A 85 4.96 6.68 11.01
N LEU A 86 5.97 7.26 10.34
CA LEU A 86 5.83 8.47 9.53
C LEU A 86 4.86 8.27 8.35
N GLU A 87 4.96 7.15 7.64
CA GLU A 87 4.09 6.82 6.51
C GLU A 87 2.62 6.65 6.94
N ILE A 88 2.38 5.89 8.02
CA ILE A 88 1.03 5.72 8.58
C ILE A 88 0.47 7.06 9.06
N SER A 89 1.28 7.89 9.72
CA SER A 89 0.86 9.22 10.19
C SER A 89 0.48 10.14 9.03
N LEU A 90 1.28 10.16 7.96
CA LEU A 90 0.97 10.91 6.73
C LEU A 90 -0.35 10.46 6.10
N GLY A 91 -0.56 9.15 5.99
CA GLY A 91 -1.80 8.58 5.48
C GLY A 91 -3.03 8.96 6.32
N GLN A 92 -2.88 9.01 7.65
CA GLN A 92 -3.95 9.40 8.57
C GLN A 92 -4.29 10.90 8.50
N VAL A 93 -3.28 11.76 8.32
CA VAL A 93 -3.45 13.22 8.25
C VAL A 93 -4.04 13.65 6.91
N TYR A 94 -3.44 13.23 5.79
CA TYR A 94 -3.87 13.67 4.46
C TYR A 94 -5.04 12.87 3.91
N GLN A 95 -5.12 11.57 4.22
CA GLN A 95 -6.17 10.66 3.73
C GLN A 95 -6.33 10.74 2.20
N MET A 96 -5.21 10.81 1.48
CA MET A 96 -5.10 10.89 0.03
C MET A 96 -4.08 9.85 -0.44
N GLY A 97 -4.11 9.47 -1.72
CA GLY A 97 -3.04 8.65 -2.30
C GLY A 97 -1.72 9.41 -2.39
N ASP A 98 -0.62 8.69 -2.60
CA ASP A 98 0.76 9.18 -2.48
C ASP A 98 1.02 10.53 -3.15
N ALA A 99 0.71 10.65 -4.45
CA ALA A 99 0.90 11.90 -5.20
C ALA A 99 0.13 13.08 -4.58
N GLY A 100 -1.08 12.83 -4.08
CA GLY A 100 -1.91 13.83 -3.41
C GLY A 100 -1.43 14.18 -2.01
N ALA A 101 -0.94 13.19 -1.25
CA ALA A 101 -0.37 13.40 0.08
C ALA A 101 0.89 14.26 0.01
N PHE A 102 1.85 13.90 -0.85
CA PHE A 102 3.07 14.71 -1.04
C PHE A 102 2.80 16.08 -1.65
N GLY A 103 1.86 16.18 -2.59
CA GLY A 103 1.43 17.47 -3.15
C GLY A 103 0.76 18.39 -2.13
N SER A 104 0.12 17.83 -1.10
CA SER A 104 -0.49 18.57 0.01
C SER A 104 0.54 19.10 1.02
N ILE A 105 1.71 18.46 1.12
CA ILE A 105 2.85 18.98 1.89
C ILE A 105 3.47 20.16 1.12
N HIS A 106 3.87 19.92 -0.13
CA HIS A 106 4.44 20.95 -0.98
C HIS A 106 4.34 20.55 -2.46
N LYS A 107 3.94 21.48 -3.34
CA LYS A 107 3.71 21.19 -4.77
C LYS A 107 4.92 20.61 -5.52
N ARG A 108 6.15 20.89 -5.07
CA ARG A 108 7.37 20.30 -5.67
C ARG A 108 7.60 18.83 -5.26
N LEU A 109 7.03 18.38 -4.14
CA LEU A 109 7.17 17.01 -3.64
C LEU A 109 6.21 16.03 -4.34
N THR A 110 5.26 16.52 -5.14
CA THR A 110 4.37 15.67 -5.94
C THR A 110 5.13 14.65 -6.79
N GLY A 111 6.32 15.00 -7.28
CA GLY A 111 7.18 14.09 -8.03
C GLY A 111 7.59 12.83 -7.25
N ILE A 112 7.76 12.93 -5.93
CA ILE A 112 8.08 11.79 -5.05
C ILE A 112 6.90 10.82 -5.01
N GLY A 113 5.68 11.35 -4.84
CA GLY A 113 4.47 10.52 -4.81
C GLY A 113 4.11 9.91 -6.18
N VAL A 114 4.46 10.55 -7.29
CA VAL A 114 4.33 9.93 -8.62
C VAL A 114 5.40 8.85 -8.81
N GLY A 115 6.62 9.08 -8.32
CA GLY A 115 7.70 8.10 -8.31
C GLY A 115 7.35 6.84 -7.53
N SER A 116 6.75 6.96 -6.33
CA SER A 116 6.31 5.80 -5.54
C SER A 116 5.28 4.95 -6.28
N ILE A 117 4.32 5.60 -6.95
CA ILE A 117 3.30 4.92 -7.78
C ILE A 117 3.96 4.17 -8.94
N LEU A 118 4.94 4.78 -9.62
CA LEU A 118 5.66 4.13 -10.72
C LEU A 118 6.48 2.93 -10.22
N CYS A 119 7.18 3.06 -9.09
CA CYS A 119 7.90 1.96 -8.46
C CYS A 119 6.96 0.80 -8.09
N ALA A 120 5.80 1.10 -7.51
CA ALA A 120 4.79 0.09 -7.18
C ALA A 120 4.27 -0.63 -8.43
N TYR A 121 4.03 0.11 -9.53
CA TYR A 121 3.62 -0.47 -10.80
C TYR A 121 4.68 -1.44 -11.37
N LEU A 122 5.95 -1.02 -11.40
CA LEU A 122 7.05 -1.87 -11.88
C LEU A 122 7.21 -3.13 -11.02
N LEU A 123 7.04 -3.02 -9.70
CA LEU A 123 7.03 -4.17 -8.80
C LEU A 123 5.90 -5.13 -9.17
N ILE A 124 4.68 -4.66 -9.37
CA ILE A 124 3.55 -5.52 -9.75
C ILE A 124 3.85 -6.27 -11.06
N CYS A 125 4.38 -5.58 -12.08
CA CYS A 125 4.75 -6.22 -13.35
C CYS A 125 5.76 -7.36 -13.18
N TYR A 126 6.70 -7.24 -12.23
CA TYR A 126 7.67 -8.27 -11.91
C TYR A 126 7.08 -9.41 -11.05
N TYR A 127 6.21 -9.09 -10.10
CA TYR A 127 5.65 -10.06 -9.16
C TYR A 127 4.51 -10.91 -9.74
N VAL A 128 3.77 -10.42 -10.74
CA VAL A 128 2.67 -11.18 -11.35
C VAL A 128 3.14 -12.49 -12.00
N PRO A 129 4.18 -12.52 -12.86
CA PRO A 129 4.73 -13.77 -13.40
C PRO A 129 5.23 -14.73 -12.32
N LEU A 130 5.90 -14.22 -11.27
CA LEU A 130 6.38 -15.04 -10.15
C LEU A 130 5.22 -15.78 -9.45
N ILE A 131 4.11 -15.08 -9.19
CA ILE A 131 2.93 -15.70 -8.59
C ILE A 131 2.34 -16.76 -9.53
N SER A 132 2.36 -16.52 -10.84
CA SER A 132 1.91 -17.51 -11.83
C SER A 132 2.74 -18.80 -11.77
N TRP A 133 4.07 -18.71 -11.67
CA TRP A 133 4.93 -19.89 -11.56
C TRP A 133 4.68 -20.66 -10.26
N VAL A 134 4.53 -19.96 -9.14
CA VAL A 134 4.22 -20.59 -7.85
C VAL A 134 2.84 -21.27 -7.88
N ALA A 135 1.85 -20.64 -8.52
CA ALA A 135 0.53 -21.23 -8.68
C ALA A 135 0.58 -22.51 -9.54
N ASN A 136 1.30 -22.49 -10.66
CA ASN A 136 1.49 -23.68 -11.50
C ASN A 136 2.15 -24.82 -10.71
N ALA A 137 3.26 -24.52 -10.01
CA ALA A 137 3.95 -25.51 -9.18
C ALA A 137 3.06 -26.05 -8.05
N PHE A 138 2.18 -25.22 -7.49
CA PHE A 138 1.20 -25.63 -6.48
C PHE A 138 0.17 -26.62 -7.04
N PHE A 139 -0.35 -26.40 -8.25
CA PHE A 139 -1.28 -27.35 -8.88
C PHE A 139 -0.59 -28.66 -9.29
N ASP A 140 0.64 -28.57 -9.81
CA ASP A 140 1.42 -29.75 -10.22
C ASP A 140 1.83 -30.62 -9.02
N SER A 141 1.88 -30.03 -7.80
CA SER A 141 2.14 -30.76 -6.55
C SER A 141 1.03 -31.74 -6.15
N PHE A 142 -0.16 -31.66 -6.73
CA PHE A 142 -1.23 -32.64 -6.50
C PHE A 142 -1.13 -33.89 -7.40
N GLY A 143 -0.22 -33.90 -8.39
CA GLY A 143 0.03 -35.04 -9.25
C GLY A 143 0.72 -36.20 -8.52
N SER A 144 0.49 -37.44 -8.98
CA SER A 144 1.17 -38.64 -8.45
C SER A 144 2.62 -38.76 -8.90
N VAL A 145 2.99 -38.07 -9.98
CA VAL A 145 4.36 -37.95 -10.50
C VAL A 145 4.66 -36.46 -10.57
N PHE A 146 5.74 -36.02 -9.91
CA PHE A 146 6.12 -34.62 -9.92
C PHE A 146 6.84 -34.28 -11.23
N PRO A 147 6.51 -33.16 -11.90
CA PRO A 147 7.15 -32.78 -13.15
C PRO A 147 8.66 -32.57 -13.05
N TRP A 148 9.15 -32.28 -11.84
CA TRP A 148 10.56 -32.08 -11.55
C TRP A 148 11.28 -33.33 -11.01
N ASP A 149 10.58 -34.47 -10.90
CA ASP A 149 11.19 -35.73 -10.48
C ASP A 149 12.12 -36.26 -11.58
N GLY A 150 13.41 -36.42 -11.26
CA GLY A 150 14.44 -36.86 -12.21
C GLY A 150 14.99 -35.79 -13.16
N LEU A 151 14.58 -34.51 -13.07
CA LEU A 151 15.16 -33.45 -13.90
C LEU A 151 16.61 -33.14 -13.51
N THR A 152 17.48 -32.98 -14.52
CA THR A 152 18.82 -32.40 -14.32
C THR A 152 18.75 -30.88 -14.22
N GLY A 153 19.75 -30.24 -13.60
CA GLY A 153 19.72 -28.79 -13.33
C GLY A 153 19.51 -27.89 -14.55
N SER A 154 19.93 -28.32 -15.74
CA SER A 154 19.68 -27.60 -17.00
C SER A 154 18.24 -27.73 -17.50
N GLU A 155 17.56 -28.84 -17.21
CA GLU A 155 16.19 -29.10 -17.65
C GLU A 155 15.17 -28.41 -16.72
N ALA A 156 15.48 -28.33 -15.43
CA ALA A 156 14.68 -27.60 -14.45
C ALA A 156 14.55 -26.10 -14.78
N SER A 157 15.58 -25.50 -15.40
CA SER A 157 15.55 -24.11 -15.86
C SER A 157 14.52 -23.83 -16.94
N ASN A 158 14.09 -24.83 -17.72
CA ASN A 158 13.12 -24.64 -18.80
C ASN A 158 11.67 -24.85 -18.34
N TYR A 159 11.49 -25.37 -17.13
CA TYR A 159 10.18 -25.64 -16.55
C TYR A 159 9.61 -24.43 -15.79
N PHE A 160 10.46 -23.61 -15.17
CA PHE A 160 10.10 -22.35 -14.52
C PHE A 160 10.34 -21.16 -15.46
#